data_AF-A0A969KJU8-F1
#
_entry.id   AF-A0A969KJU8-F1
#
_cell.length_a   1.000
_cell.length_b   1.000
_cell.length_c   1.000
_cell.angle_alpha   90.00
_cell.angle_beta   90.00
_cell.angle_gamma   90.00
#
_symmetry.space_group_name_H-M   'P 1'
#
loop_
_entity.id
_entity.type
_entity.pdbx_description
1 polymer ?
#
loop_
_entity_poly.entity_id
_entity_poly.type
_entity_poly.pdbx_seq_one_letter_code
_entity_poly.pdbx_strand_id
1 'polypeptide(L)' 'MIRPYHEADFEIVVFFWFEAIKVAEPEIVKRMGYEINGAREYFKNVIAPENKMWVYELNEKTVGF' A
#
# COMPACT_ATOMS: atom_id res chain seq x y z
N MET A 1 -6.77 -16.85 0.87
CA MET A 1 -7.38 -16.77 -0.47
C MET A 1 -6.77 -15.57 -1.19
N ILE A 2 -6.38 -15.71 -2.46
CA ILE A 2 -5.93 -14.55 -3.26
C ILE A 2 -7.16 -13.98 -3.96
N ARG A 3 -7.37 -12.67 -3.88
CA ARG A 3 -8.45 -11.96 -4.59
C ARG A 3 -7.97 -10.60 -5.11
N PRO A 4 -8.68 -9.97 -6.06
CA PRO A 4 -8.40 -8.58 -6.44
C PRO A 4 -8.49 -7.64 -5.23
N TYR A 5 -7.71 -6.57 -5.27
CA TYR A 5 -7.79 -5.45 -4.32
C TYR A 5 -9.15 -4.73 -4.42
N HIS A 6 -9.68 -4.30 -3.28
CA HIS A 6 -10.85 -3.42 -3.19
C HIS A 6 -10.55 -2.21 -2.29
N GLU A 7 -11.36 -1.15 -2.37
CA GLU A 7 -11.15 0.06 -1.56
C GLU A 7 -11.15 -0.19 -0.05
N ALA A 8 -11.87 -1.22 0.42
CA ALA A 8 -11.84 -1.64 1.83
C ALA A 8 -10.45 -2.10 2.31
N ASP A 9 -9.57 -2.52 1.40
CA ASP A 9 -8.19 -2.92 1.71
C ASP A 9 -7.22 -1.73 1.78
N PHE A 10 -7.65 -0.53 1.38
CA PHE A 10 -6.77 0.61 1.16
C PHE A 10 -5.84 0.87 2.35
N GLU A 11 -6.39 1.00 3.55
CA GLU A 11 -5.60 1.37 4.73
C GLU A 11 -4.53 0.34 5.07
N ILE A 12 -4.86 -0.96 5.01
CA ILE A 12 -3.92 -2.02 5.35
C ILE A 12 -2.86 -2.22 4.26
N VAL A 13 -3.25 -2.10 2.99
CA VAL A 13 -2.35 -2.21 1.85
C VAL A 13 -1.38 -1.03 1.81
N VAL A 14 -1.86 0.20 1.99
CA VAL A 14 -1.00 1.39 2.07
C VAL A 14 -0.01 1.27 3.23
N PHE A 15 -0.46 0.74 4.37
CA PHE A 15 0.42 0.49 5.50
C PHE A 15 1.54 -0.52 5.15
N PHE A 16 1.20 -1.68 4.58
CA PHE A 16 2.19 -2.66 4.16
C PHE A 16 3.16 -2.11 3.10
N TRP A 17 2.64 -1.39 2.11
CA TRP A 17 3.44 -0.72 1.08
C TRP A 17 4.41 0.28 1.68
N PHE A 18 3.93 1.11 2.61
CA PHE A 18 4.73 2.15 3.24
C PHE A 18 5.86 1.56 4.11
N GLU A 19 5.58 0.51 4.87
CA GLU A 19 6.62 -0.19 5.64
C GLU A 19 7.67 -0.84 4.71
N ALA A 20 7.26 -1.39 3.58
CA ALA A 20 8.18 -1.95 2.60
C ALA A 20 9.06 -0.87 1.93
N ILE A 21 8.46 0.23 1.47
CA ILE A 21 9.16 1.28 0.72
C ILE A 21 10.12 2.09 1.60
N LYS A 22 9.87 2.18 2.92
CA LYS A 22 10.85 2.73 3.89
C LYS A 22 12.21 2.04 3.83
N VAL A 23 12.20 0.73 3.62
CA VAL A 23 13.42 -0.08 3.59
C VAL A 23 13.95 -0.17 2.16
N ALA A 24 13.08 -0.40 1.19
CA ALA A 24 13.46 -0.61 -0.20
C ALA A 24 13.91 0.69 -0.90
N GLU A 25 13.21 1.80 -0.67
CA GLU A 25 13.42 3.07 -1.38
C GLU A 25 13.25 4.28 -0.45
N PRO A 26 14.15 4.49 0.53
CA PRO A 26 14.03 5.54 1.54
C PRO A 26 13.97 6.97 0.97
N GLU A 27 14.52 7.19 -0.23
CA GLU A 27 14.45 8.49 -0.92
C GLU A 27 13.03 8.86 -1.36
N ILE A 28 12.19 7.88 -1.72
CA ILE A 28 10.78 8.11 -2.03
C ILE A 28 10.04 8.53 -0.75
N VAL A 29 10.31 7.85 0.37
CA VAL A 29 9.73 8.20 1.68
C VAL A 29 10.11 9.61 2.11
N LYS A 30 11.35 10.02 1.86
CA LYS A 30 11.80 11.39 2.12
C LYS A 30 11.01 12.44 1.33
N ARG A 31 10.71 12.18 0.06
CA ARG A 31 9.89 13.07 -0.78
C ARG A 31 8.44 13.16 -0.30
N MET A 32 7.93 12.13 0.36
CA MET A 32 6.60 12.10 0.98
C MET A 32 6.57 12.69 2.40
N GLY A 33 7.68 13.30 2.86
CA GLY A 33 7.76 13.91 4.19
C GLY A 33 7.85 12.91 5.35
N TYR A 34 8.22 11.64 5.09
CA TYR A 34 8.28 10.56 6.08
C TYR A 34 6.94 10.19 6.77
N GLU A 35 5.81 10.69 6.25
CA GLU A 35 4.51 10.50 6.88
C GLU A 35 3.60 9.55 6.10
N ILE A 36 2.84 8.74 6.85
CA ILE A 36 1.82 7.85 6.28
C ILE A 36 0.72 8.62 5.52
N ASN A 37 0.47 9.88 5.86
CA ASN A 37 -0.49 10.71 5.14
C ASN A 37 -0.03 11.02 3.71
N GLY A 38 1.26 11.35 3.52
CA GLY A 38 1.84 11.50 2.19
C GLY A 38 1.82 10.18 1.41
N ALA A 39 2.06 9.06 2.10
CA ALA A 39 1.97 7.72 1.50
C ALA A 39 0.54 7.40 1.03
N ARG A 40 -0.51 7.74 1.79
CA ARG A 40 -1.91 7.56 1.38
C ARG A 40 -2.23 8.32 0.09
N GLU A 41 -1.85 9.60 0.04
CA GLU A 41 -2.10 10.45 -1.13
C GLU A 41 -1.36 9.90 -2.36
N TYR A 42 -0.07 9.60 -2.22
CA TYR A 42 0.73 9.06 -3.30
C TYR A 42 0.22 7.69 -3.77
N PHE A 43 -0.11 6.80 -2.84
CA PHE A 43 -0.62 5.47 -3.19
C PHE A 43 -1.96 5.56 -3.92
N LYS A 44 -2.88 6.39 -3.43
CA LYS A 44 -4.20 6.58 -4.05
C LYS A 44 -4.12 7.18 -5.45
N ASN A 45 -3.23 8.16 -5.66
CA ASN A 45 -3.18 8.93 -6.89
C ASN A 45 -2.21 8.37 -7.95
N VAL A 46 -1.22 7.58 -7.54
CA VAL A 46 -0.15 7.07 -8.42
C VAL A 46 -0.12 5.55 -8.44
N ILE A 47 0.08 4.90 -7.28
CA ILE A 47 0.30 3.45 -7.24
C ILE A 47 -0.96 2.67 -7.63
N ALA A 48 -2.10 2.95 -7.01
CA ALA A 48 -3.33 2.19 -7.23
C ALA A 48 -3.89 2.32 -8.66
N PRO A 49 -3.89 3.50 -9.31
CA PRO A 49 -4.37 3.62 -10.70
C PRO A 49 -3.45 2.96 -11.72
N GLU A 50 -2.14 2.92 -11.48
CA GLU A 50 -1.15 2.40 -12.42
C GLU A 50 -0.95 0.87 -12.32
N ASN A 51 -1.41 0.25 -11.24
CA ASN A 51 -1.15 -1.16 -10.95
C ASN A 51 -2.44 -1.98 -10.82
N LYS A 52 -2.43 -3.20 -11.38
CA LYS A 52 -3.39 -4.23 -11.00
C LYS A 52 -2.89 -4.88 -9.72
N MET A 53 -3.65 -4.75 -8.64
CA MET A 53 -3.27 -5.27 -7.33
C MET A 53 -4.16 -6.44 -6.93
N TRP A 54 -3.54 -7.39 -6.23
CA TRP A 54 -4.21 -8.51 -5.57
C TRP A 54 -3.90 -8.42 -4.10
N VAL A 55 -4.72 -9.05 -3.28
CA VAL A 55 -4.47 -9.22 -1.85
C VAL A 55 -4.56 -10.68 -1.48
N TYR A 56 -3.78 -11.07 -0.48
CA TYR A 56 -3.90 -12.38 0.15
C TYR A 56 -4.61 -12.25 1.50
N GLU A 57 -5.72 -12.94 1.63
CA GLU A 57 -6.51 -13.01 2.86
C GLU A 57 -6.27 -14.30 3.63
N LEU A 58 -6.12 -14.18 4.94
CA LEU A 58 -6.09 -15.28 5.88
C LEU A 58 -7.08 -14.97 7.02
N ASN A 59 -8.05 -15.85 7.26
CA ASN A 59 -9.10 -15.66 8.28
C ASN A 59 -9.79 -14.28 8.15
N GLU A 60 -10.21 -13.93 6.94
CA GLU A 60 -10.90 -12.67 6.62
C GLU A 60 -10.07 -11.40 6.87
N LYS A 61 -8.76 -11.54 7.03
CA LYS A 61 -7.82 -10.42 7.18
C LYS A 61 -6.82 -10.41 6.04
N THR A 62 -6.63 -9.24 5.44
CA THR A 62 -5.56 -8.99 4.47
C THR A 62 -4.21 -9.03 5.17
N VAL A 63 -3.33 -9.93 4.73
CA VAL A 63 -1.99 -10.14 5.33
C VAL A 63 -0.85 -9.90 4.32
N GLY A 64 -1.19 -9.60 3.07
CA GLY A 64 -0.23 -9.25 2.01
C GLY A 64 -0.95 -8.79 0.74
N PHE A 65 -0.21 -8.20 -0.19
CA PHE A 65 -0.69 -7.66 -1.47
C PHE A 65 0.41 -7.68 -2.53
#